data_AF-A0A920PSU6-F1
#
_entry.id   AF-A0A920PSU6-F1
#
_cell.length_a   1.000
_cell.length_b   1.000
_cell.length_c   1.000
_cell.angle_alpha   90.00
_cell.angle_beta   90.00
_cell.angle_gamma   90.00
#
_symmetry.space_group_name_H-M   'P 1'
#
loop_
_entity.id
_entity.type
_entity.pdbx_description
1 polymer ?
#
loop_
_entity_poly.entity_id
_entity_poly.type
_entity_poly.pdbx_seq_one_letter_code
_entity_poly.pdbx_strand_id
1 'polypeptide(L)'
;MGNHPLLLEAKLSLFIVKKANHMEQLFNPQWPSGDRPEIQLCIFPHLPEFLVIDSRRGNPEIIVLSTDDVFDEDFYQAMEAEFSETLRSSKEFLFSHLINLPINIEETARDITMSFILDRLGVQVDDEDEIPSVVVYVVSGGALTAHSEKIREGLIGLIKNGLDPQESDRWEQTISDLINRETAITEKLNEQHMSDALSSDSLDYFTLWESRN
;
A
#
# COMPACT_ATOMS: atom_id res chain seq x y z
N MET A 1 -17.66 21.17 11.58
CA MET A 1 -17.32 19.74 11.52
C MET A 1 -15.94 19.71 10.92
N GLY A 2 -14.93 19.50 11.75
CA GLY A 2 -13.55 19.86 11.43
C GLY A 2 -12.59 18.82 11.97
N ASN A 3 -11.45 18.73 11.27
CA ASN A 3 -10.21 18.07 11.67
C ASN A 3 -10.31 16.57 12.02
N HIS A 4 -10.57 15.70 11.02
CA HIS A 4 -10.29 14.25 11.10
C HIS A 4 -9.04 13.74 10.34
N PRO A 5 -8.41 14.42 9.34
CA PRO A 5 -7.38 13.76 8.52
C PRO A 5 -6.01 13.58 9.22
N LEU A 6 -5.69 14.40 10.23
CA LEU A 6 -4.35 14.39 10.85
C LEU A 6 -4.06 13.18 11.75
N LEU A 7 -5.08 12.42 12.18
CA LEU A 7 -4.90 11.30 13.12
C LEU A 7 -4.72 9.95 12.40
N LEU A 8 -5.27 9.80 11.20
CA LEU A 8 -5.07 8.62 10.36
C LEU A 8 -3.58 8.46 10.02
N GLU A 9 -2.90 9.57 9.69
CA GLU A 9 -1.46 9.59 9.41
C GLU A 9 -0.59 9.14 10.60
N ALA A 10 -1.02 9.35 11.84
CA ALA A 10 -0.22 8.97 13.02
C ALA A 10 -0.26 7.45 13.31
N LYS A 11 -1.30 6.74 12.86
CA LYS A 11 -1.49 5.29 13.08
C LYS A 11 -1.14 4.43 11.85
N LEU A 12 -1.02 5.04 10.67
CA LEU A 12 -0.62 4.39 9.42
C LEU A 12 0.89 4.48 9.20
N SER A 13 1.59 3.35 9.31
CA SER A 13 3.00 3.27 8.93
C SER A 13 3.15 2.60 7.56
N LEU A 14 3.45 3.38 6.53
CA LEU A 14 3.70 2.87 5.17
C LEU A 14 5.18 2.45 5.03
N PHE A 15 5.42 1.16 4.79
CA PHE A 15 6.76 0.61 4.55
C PHE A 15 6.89 0.15 3.10
N ILE A 16 7.67 0.90 2.30
CA ILE A 16 7.97 0.51 0.93
C ILE A 16 9.30 -0.27 0.90
N VAL A 17 9.26 -1.53 0.44
CA VAL A 17 10.45 -2.37 0.29
C VAL A 17 11.28 -1.90 -0.91
N LYS A 18 12.16 -0.91 -0.70
CA LYS A 18 12.96 -0.27 -1.78
C LYS A 18 14.45 -0.62 -1.79
N LYS A 19 15.05 -1.15 -0.70
CA LYS A 19 16.51 -1.46 -0.63
C LYS A 19 16.85 -2.68 0.24
N ALA A 20 17.83 -3.46 -0.25
CA ALA A 20 18.27 -4.76 0.26
C ALA A 20 18.90 -4.79 1.67
N ASN A 21 19.44 -3.68 2.17
CA ASN A 21 20.31 -3.71 3.36
C ASN A 21 19.58 -3.61 4.72
N HIS A 22 18.25 -3.46 4.75
CA HIS A 22 17.46 -3.36 5.99
C HIS A 22 16.21 -4.26 6.00
N MET A 23 16.18 -5.31 5.18
CA MET A 23 14.96 -6.12 4.95
C MET A 23 14.44 -6.84 6.20
N GLU A 24 15.31 -7.31 7.11
CA GLU A 24 14.87 -7.97 8.36
C GLU A 24 14.17 -7.00 9.33
N GLN A 25 14.47 -5.70 9.25
CA GLN A 25 13.79 -4.67 10.04
C GLN A 25 12.45 -4.25 9.44
N LEU A 26 12.21 -4.51 8.15
CA LEU A 26 10.94 -4.18 7.49
C LEU A 26 9.82 -5.09 8.01
N PHE A 27 10.07 -6.39 8.14
CA PHE A 27 9.09 -7.37 8.62
C PHE A 27 9.06 -7.51 10.15
N ASN A 28 9.89 -6.73 10.86
CA ASN A 28 9.85 -6.61 12.32
C ASN A 28 10.17 -5.17 12.73
N PRO A 29 9.34 -4.19 12.34
CA PRO A 29 9.58 -2.80 12.69
C PRO A 29 9.49 -2.71 14.22
N GLN A 30 10.54 -2.18 14.85
CA GLN A 30 10.45 -1.83 16.26
C GLN A 30 9.48 -0.66 16.38
N TRP A 31 8.20 -0.96 16.64
CA TRP A 31 7.22 0.07 16.94
C TRP A 31 7.68 0.83 18.19
N PRO A 32 7.47 2.16 18.27
CA PRO A 32 7.91 2.96 19.41
C PRO A 32 7.43 2.40 20.77
N SER A 33 6.30 1.68 20.77
CA SER A 33 5.67 1.08 21.94
C SER A 33 6.05 -0.40 22.18
N GLY A 34 6.70 -1.06 21.22
CA GLY A 34 6.95 -2.52 21.23
C GLY A 34 5.73 -3.38 20.86
N ASP A 35 4.59 -2.76 20.54
CA ASP A 35 3.36 -3.45 20.14
C ASP A 35 3.42 -3.91 18.68
N ARG A 36 2.79 -5.05 18.38
CA ARG A 36 2.65 -5.55 17.00
C ARG A 36 1.50 -4.80 16.30
N PRO A 37 1.59 -4.57 14.98
CA PRO A 37 0.46 -4.01 14.23
C PRO A 37 -0.77 -4.90 14.37
N GLU A 38 -1.92 -4.28 14.55
CA GLU A 38 -3.21 -4.96 14.55
C GLU A 38 -3.60 -5.45 13.16
N ILE A 39 -3.27 -4.68 12.12
CA ILE A 39 -3.53 -5.04 10.72
C ILE A 39 -2.24 -4.88 9.91
N GLN A 40 -1.93 -5.88 9.09
CA GLN A 40 -0.81 -5.84 8.14
C GLN A 40 -1.36 -6.09 6.74
N LEU A 41 -1.11 -5.15 5.82
CA LEU A 41 -1.49 -5.25 4.42
C LEU A 41 -0.26 -5.59 3.59
N CYS A 42 -0.31 -6.62 2.76
CA CYS A 42 0.74 -6.94 1.79
C CYS A 42 0.20 -6.74 0.38
N ILE A 43 0.62 -5.65 -0.25
CA ILE A 43 0.17 -5.19 -1.55
C ILE A 43 1.15 -5.65 -2.63
N PHE A 44 0.62 -6.29 -3.66
CA PHE A 44 1.32 -6.69 -4.88
C PHE A 44 0.77 -5.79 -6.01
N PRO A 45 1.47 -4.71 -6.40
CA PRO A 45 0.88 -3.65 -7.21
C PRO A 45 0.30 -4.07 -8.56
N HIS A 46 0.72 -5.21 -9.10
CA HIS A 46 0.24 -5.69 -10.40
C HIS A 46 -0.75 -6.85 -10.30
N LEU A 47 -1.13 -7.27 -9.08
CA LEU A 47 -2.12 -8.33 -8.87
C LEU A 47 -3.50 -7.74 -8.51
N PRO A 48 -4.60 -8.40 -8.91
CA PRO A 48 -5.95 -8.01 -8.53
C PRO A 48 -6.35 -8.50 -7.12
N GLU A 49 -5.36 -8.86 -6.30
CA GLU A 49 -5.57 -9.28 -4.92
C GLU A 49 -4.40 -8.88 -4.02
N PHE A 50 -4.68 -8.68 -2.74
CA PHE A 50 -3.69 -8.40 -1.70
C PHE A 50 -3.95 -9.22 -0.44
N LEU A 51 -2.92 -9.40 0.36
CA LEU A 51 -2.99 -10.19 1.59
C LEU A 51 -3.22 -9.27 2.79
N VAL A 52 -4.10 -9.68 3.70
CA VAL A 52 -4.33 -9.04 4.99
C VAL A 52 -4.04 -10.03 6.10
N ILE A 53 -3.29 -9.59 7.10
CA ILE A 53 -3.11 -10.30 8.37
C ILE A 53 -3.76 -9.44 9.44
N ASP A 54 -4.92 -9.87 9.94
CA ASP A 54 -5.70 -9.19 10.96
C ASP A 54 -5.52 -9.88 12.31
N SER A 55 -4.81 -9.22 13.22
CA SER A 55 -4.46 -9.75 14.55
C SER A 55 -5.31 -9.15 15.68
N ARG A 56 -6.35 -8.36 15.36
CA ARG A 56 -7.18 -7.66 16.37
C ARG A 56 -7.84 -8.60 17.39
N ARG A 57 -8.11 -9.85 16.99
CA ARG A 57 -8.84 -10.85 17.81
C ARG A 57 -7.94 -11.89 18.49
N GLY A 58 -6.65 -11.61 18.61
CA GLY A 58 -5.66 -12.46 19.31
C GLY A 58 -5.06 -13.57 18.43
N ASN A 59 -5.91 -14.33 17.72
CA ASN A 59 -5.43 -15.22 16.65
C ASN A 59 -5.46 -14.46 15.32
N PRO A 60 -4.36 -14.43 14.55
CA PRO A 60 -4.33 -13.73 13.28
C PRO A 60 -5.23 -14.41 12.27
N GLU A 61 -6.19 -13.66 11.73
CA GLU A 61 -6.97 -14.05 10.56
C GLU A 61 -6.22 -13.61 9.30
N ILE A 62 -6.07 -14.52 8.34
CA ILE A 62 -5.42 -14.21 7.07
C ILE A 62 -6.46 -14.21 5.97
N ILE A 63 -6.51 -13.11 5.24
CA ILE A 63 -7.53 -12.84 4.23
C ILE A 63 -6.82 -12.47 2.94
N VAL A 64 -7.26 -13.04 1.83
CA VAL A 64 -6.91 -12.55 0.49
C VAL A 64 -8.11 -11.77 0.00
N LEU A 65 -7.94 -10.47 -0.17
CA LEU A 65 -8.98 -9.58 -0.68
C LEU A 65 -8.73 -9.30 -2.15
N SER A 66 -9.80 -9.35 -2.95
CA SER A 66 -9.75 -8.85 -4.32
C SER A 66 -9.80 -7.32 -4.31
N THR A 67 -9.09 -6.69 -5.24
CA THR A 67 -9.22 -5.26 -5.50
C THR A 67 -10.64 -4.87 -5.89
N ASP A 68 -11.37 -5.75 -6.58
CA ASP A 68 -12.74 -5.49 -7.04
C ASP A 68 -13.76 -5.49 -5.89
N ASP A 69 -13.43 -6.12 -4.76
CA ASP A 69 -14.24 -6.12 -3.54
C ASP A 69 -14.07 -4.85 -2.69
N VAL A 70 -13.09 -4.00 -3.03
CA VAL A 70 -12.70 -2.81 -2.26
C VAL A 70 -12.82 -1.54 -3.09
N PHE A 71 -12.42 -1.59 -4.36
CA PHE A 71 -12.36 -0.45 -5.27
C PHE A 71 -13.50 -0.54 -6.28
N ASP A 72 -14.73 -0.49 -5.77
CA ASP A 72 -15.95 -0.49 -6.56
C ASP A 72 -16.37 0.95 -6.95
N GLU A 73 -17.58 1.09 -7.48
CA GLU A 73 -18.11 2.38 -7.91
C GLU A 73 -18.24 3.39 -6.74
N ASP A 74 -18.53 2.92 -5.52
CA ASP A 74 -18.65 3.79 -4.36
C ASP A 74 -17.29 4.38 -3.99
N PHE A 75 -16.22 3.59 -4.11
CA PHE A 75 -14.84 4.08 -3.95
C PHE A 75 -14.50 5.20 -4.94
N TYR A 76 -14.80 4.99 -6.23
CA TYR A 76 -14.49 5.99 -7.26
C TYR A 76 -15.32 7.26 -7.08
N GLN A 77 -16.59 7.15 -6.68
CA GLN A 77 -17.42 8.31 -6.38
C GLN A 77 -16.90 9.11 -5.18
N ALA A 78 -16.43 8.44 -4.13
CA ALA A 78 -15.82 9.09 -2.99
C ALA A 78 -14.54 9.84 -3.39
N MET A 79 -13.65 9.18 -4.15
CA MET A 79 -12.43 9.78 -4.70
C MET A 79 -12.71 11.03 -5.52
N GLU A 80 -13.67 10.95 -6.46
CA GLU A 80 -14.04 12.07 -7.31
C GLU A 80 -14.64 13.24 -6.52
N ALA A 81 -15.49 12.94 -5.54
CA ALA A 81 -16.11 13.96 -4.68
C ALA A 81 -15.05 14.74 -3.89
N GLU A 82 -14.14 14.02 -3.22
CA GLU A 82 -13.09 14.64 -2.42
C GLU A 82 -12.09 15.42 -3.29
N PHE A 83 -11.62 14.85 -4.40
CA PHE A 83 -10.74 15.59 -5.33
C PHE A 83 -11.40 16.86 -5.85
N SER A 84 -12.68 16.77 -6.18
CA SER A 84 -13.49 17.90 -6.64
C SER A 84 -13.58 19.01 -5.57
N GLU A 85 -13.69 18.64 -4.29
CA GLU A 85 -13.65 19.56 -3.17
C GLU A 85 -12.25 20.16 -2.96
N THR A 86 -11.21 19.32 -2.90
CA THR A 86 -9.81 19.76 -2.75
C THR A 86 -9.43 20.78 -3.81
N LEU A 87 -9.84 20.57 -5.06
CA LEU A 87 -9.55 21.49 -6.17
C LEU A 87 -10.21 22.86 -6.00
N ARG A 88 -11.37 22.93 -5.32
CA ARG A 88 -12.21 24.14 -5.22
C ARG A 88 -12.14 24.84 -3.86
N SER A 89 -11.45 24.28 -2.89
CA SER A 89 -11.47 24.69 -1.47
C SER A 89 -10.84 26.07 -1.21
N SER A 90 -9.87 26.53 -2.01
CA SER A 90 -9.17 27.81 -1.79
C SER A 90 -9.40 28.82 -2.91
N LYS A 91 -9.89 30.01 -2.55
CA LYS A 91 -10.17 31.13 -3.48
C LYS A 91 -9.32 32.38 -3.22
N GLU A 92 -8.64 32.46 -2.09
CA GLU A 92 -7.96 33.68 -1.65
C GLU A 92 -6.50 33.74 -2.13
N PHE A 93 -5.79 32.60 -2.21
CA PHE A 93 -4.39 32.51 -2.66
C PHE A 93 -4.18 31.33 -3.62
N LEU A 94 -4.53 31.53 -4.90
CA LEU A 94 -4.53 30.46 -5.90
C LEU A 94 -3.17 29.76 -6.09
N PHE A 95 -2.06 30.50 -6.13
CA PHE A 95 -0.74 29.88 -6.31
C PHE A 95 -0.30 29.04 -5.11
N SER A 96 -0.58 29.49 -3.88
CA SER A 96 -0.30 28.70 -2.67
C SER A 96 -1.12 27.42 -2.67
N HIS A 97 -2.40 27.51 -3.07
CA HIS A 97 -3.26 26.35 -3.25
C HIS A 97 -2.69 25.36 -4.27
N LEU A 98 -2.32 25.83 -5.47
CA LEU A 98 -1.79 24.98 -6.53
C LEU A 98 -0.45 24.33 -6.20
N ILE A 99 0.41 24.99 -5.41
CA ILE A 99 1.69 24.43 -4.95
C ILE A 99 1.45 23.23 -4.01
N ASN A 100 0.45 23.32 -3.14
CA ASN A 100 0.13 22.26 -2.18
C ASN A 100 -0.89 21.25 -2.72
N LEU A 101 -1.52 21.52 -3.86
CA LEU A 101 -2.54 20.65 -4.42
C LEU A 101 -2.04 19.21 -4.65
N PRO A 102 -0.83 18.94 -5.19
CA PRO A 102 -0.38 17.57 -5.40
C PRO A 102 -0.28 16.75 -4.10
N ILE A 103 0.24 17.35 -3.02
CA ILE A 103 0.36 16.66 -1.73
C ILE A 103 -1.02 16.42 -1.12
N ASN A 104 -1.92 17.40 -1.20
CA ASN A 104 -3.29 17.24 -0.70
C ASN A 104 -4.05 16.14 -1.46
N ILE A 105 -3.87 16.04 -2.78
CA ILE A 105 -4.49 14.99 -3.60
C ILE A 105 -3.91 13.62 -3.23
N GLU A 106 -2.61 13.51 -2.99
CA GLU A 106 -1.99 12.27 -2.53
C GLU A 106 -2.52 11.83 -1.16
N GLU A 107 -2.60 12.76 -0.20
CA GLU A 107 -3.15 12.51 1.14
C GLU A 107 -4.61 12.06 1.06
N THR A 108 -5.43 12.79 0.30
CA THR A 108 -6.85 12.47 0.08
C THR A 108 -7.02 11.07 -0.53
N ALA A 109 -6.23 10.74 -1.56
CA ALA A 109 -6.27 9.43 -2.19
C ALA A 109 -5.93 8.30 -1.19
N ARG A 110 -4.91 8.53 -0.35
CA ARG A 110 -4.48 7.57 0.68
C ARG A 110 -5.58 7.35 1.72
N ASP A 111 -6.17 8.43 2.22
CA ASP A 111 -7.19 8.38 3.27
C ASP A 111 -8.44 7.61 2.81
N ILE A 112 -8.94 7.93 1.61
CA ILE A 112 -10.10 7.25 1.02
C ILE A 112 -9.77 5.77 0.79
N THR A 113 -8.61 5.46 0.19
CA THR A 113 -8.18 4.07 -0.04
C THR A 113 -8.15 3.28 1.26
N MET A 114 -7.58 3.85 2.33
CA MET A 114 -7.52 3.15 3.62
C MET A 114 -8.89 3.01 4.27
N SER A 115 -9.75 4.03 4.18
CA SER A 115 -11.11 3.96 4.69
C SER A 115 -11.90 2.80 4.07
N PHE A 116 -11.84 2.63 2.75
CA PHE A 116 -12.52 1.53 2.05
C PHE A 116 -11.94 0.15 2.39
N ILE A 117 -10.60 0.02 2.51
CA ILE A 117 -9.99 -1.23 2.96
C ILE A 117 -10.45 -1.58 4.38
N LEU A 118 -10.44 -0.60 5.30
CA LEU A 118 -10.80 -0.81 6.69
C LEU A 118 -12.29 -1.14 6.85
N ASP A 119 -13.17 -0.46 6.11
CA ASP A 119 -14.60 -0.78 6.08
C ASP A 119 -14.83 -2.22 5.62
N ARG A 120 -14.12 -2.66 4.58
CA ARG A 120 -14.20 -4.05 4.10
C ARG A 120 -13.75 -5.08 5.14
N LEU A 121 -12.84 -4.69 6.04
CA LEU A 121 -12.38 -5.47 7.19
C LEU A 121 -13.31 -5.34 8.42
N GLY A 122 -14.44 -4.63 8.30
CA GLY A 122 -15.39 -4.41 9.37
C GLY A 122 -14.86 -3.52 10.49
N VAL A 123 -13.90 -2.63 10.18
CA VAL A 123 -13.41 -1.60 11.10
C VAL A 123 -14.35 -0.40 10.99
N GLN A 124 -14.92 0.05 12.10
CA GLN A 124 -15.69 1.29 12.14
C GLN A 124 -14.70 2.45 12.37
N VAL A 125 -14.62 3.39 11.43
CA VAL A 125 -13.65 4.50 11.48
C VAL A 125 -14.22 5.74 12.20
N ASP A 126 -15.46 5.65 12.70
CA ASP A 126 -16.18 6.76 13.34
C ASP A 126 -15.70 7.08 14.78
N ASP A 127 -14.93 6.19 15.41
CA ASP A 127 -14.32 6.39 16.73
C ASP A 127 -12.78 6.38 16.64
N GLU A 128 -12.16 7.51 16.97
CA GLU A 128 -10.71 7.75 16.88
C GLU A 128 -9.89 6.77 17.75
N ASP A 129 -10.47 6.34 18.88
CA ASP A 129 -9.84 5.41 19.81
C ASP A 129 -9.90 3.96 19.30
N GLU A 130 -10.78 3.65 18.35
CA GLU A 130 -10.96 2.30 17.78
C GLU A 130 -10.19 2.05 16.48
N ILE A 131 -9.54 3.07 15.90
CA ILE A 131 -8.76 2.90 14.67
C ILE A 131 -7.54 2.02 14.95
N PRO A 132 -7.42 0.84 14.29
CA PRO A 132 -6.34 -0.09 14.53
C PRO A 132 -5.02 0.44 13.96
N SER A 133 -3.92 -0.01 14.55
CA SER A 133 -2.58 0.18 13.99
C SER A 133 -2.42 -0.63 12.68
N VAL A 134 -2.09 0.05 11.58
CA VAL A 134 -1.96 -0.57 10.25
C VAL A 134 -0.53 -0.40 9.73
N VAL A 135 0.04 -1.50 9.25
CA VAL A 135 1.29 -1.49 8.46
C VAL A 135 1.03 -1.98 7.06
N VAL A 136 1.59 -1.25 6.08
CA VAL A 136 1.46 -1.58 4.66
C VAL A 136 2.82 -1.97 4.11
N TYR A 137 2.91 -3.21 3.61
CA TYR A 137 4.03 -3.77 2.87
C TYR A 137 3.75 -3.73 1.38
N VAL A 138 4.52 -2.93 0.64
CA VAL A 138 4.43 -2.93 -0.82
C VAL A 138 5.53 -3.81 -1.39
N VAL A 139 5.13 -4.94 -2.00
CA VAL A 139 6.01 -5.94 -2.60
C VAL A 139 6.15 -5.65 -4.08
N SER A 140 7.21 -4.93 -4.48
CA SER A 140 7.40 -4.53 -5.88
C SER A 140 8.85 -4.26 -6.28
N GLY A 141 9.09 -4.19 -7.59
CA GLY A 141 10.30 -3.62 -8.20
C GLY A 141 11.55 -4.50 -8.12
N GLY A 142 12.73 -3.91 -8.35
CA GLY A 142 14.01 -4.62 -8.43
C GLY A 142 14.45 -5.33 -7.14
N ALA A 143 13.87 -4.96 -6.00
CA ALA A 143 14.09 -5.68 -4.74
C ALA A 143 13.38 -7.03 -4.72
N LEU A 144 12.22 -7.13 -5.37
CA LEU A 144 11.50 -8.39 -5.55
C LEU A 144 12.29 -9.35 -6.44
N THR A 145 12.82 -8.88 -7.57
CA THR A 145 13.61 -9.72 -8.48
C THR A 145 14.96 -10.13 -7.87
N ALA A 146 15.59 -9.28 -7.06
CA ALA A 146 16.87 -9.58 -6.41
C ALA A 146 16.74 -10.44 -5.15
N HIS A 147 15.64 -10.34 -4.41
CA HIS A 147 15.50 -10.89 -3.05
C HIS A 147 14.13 -11.51 -2.77
N SER A 148 13.46 -12.07 -3.79
CA SER A 148 12.15 -12.74 -3.68
C SER A 148 12.10 -13.75 -2.54
N GLU A 149 13.13 -14.58 -2.39
CA GLU A 149 13.23 -15.59 -1.33
C GLU A 149 13.21 -14.96 0.09
N LYS A 150 13.89 -13.84 0.30
CA LYS A 150 13.90 -13.15 1.60
C LYS A 150 12.57 -12.45 1.91
N ILE A 151 11.91 -11.90 0.88
CA ILE A 151 10.57 -11.33 1.02
C ILE A 151 9.58 -12.44 1.37
N ARG A 152 9.70 -13.59 0.70
CA ARG A 152 8.90 -14.78 0.99
C ARG A 152 9.10 -15.24 2.42
N GLU A 153 10.35 -15.41 2.86
CA GLU A 153 10.68 -15.78 4.24
C GLU A 153 10.14 -14.77 5.26
N GLY A 154 10.24 -13.47 4.98
CA GLY A 154 9.71 -12.40 5.82
C GLY A 154 8.19 -12.48 5.98
N LEU A 155 7.45 -12.57 4.87
CA LEU A 155 5.99 -12.68 4.86
C LEU A 155 5.50 -13.98 5.53
N ILE A 156 6.17 -15.10 5.25
CA ILE A 156 5.88 -16.37 5.95
C ILE A 156 6.15 -16.23 7.46
N GLY A 157 7.22 -15.52 7.84
CA GLY A 157 7.57 -15.24 9.22
C GLY A 157 6.51 -14.44 9.99
N LEU A 158 5.80 -13.53 9.31
CA LEU A 158 4.68 -12.79 9.92
C LEU A 158 3.53 -13.72 10.33
N ILE A 159 3.35 -14.81 9.60
CA ILE A 159 2.19 -15.69 9.69
C ILE A 159 2.42 -16.89 10.62
N LYS A 160 3.65 -17.43 10.64
CA LYS A 160 4.02 -18.62 11.42
C LYS A 160 3.81 -18.51 12.93
N ASN A 161 3.77 -17.30 13.47
CA ASN A 161 3.72 -17.09 14.91
C ASN A 161 2.32 -17.24 15.52
N GLY A 162 1.27 -17.49 14.72
CA GLY A 162 -0.11 -17.55 15.22
C GLY A 162 -1.06 -18.54 14.55
N LEU A 163 -0.58 -19.37 13.61
CA LEU A 163 -1.41 -20.35 12.89
C LEU A 163 -1.13 -21.81 13.27
N ASP A 164 -2.12 -22.68 13.06
CA ASP A 164 -1.94 -24.13 13.05
C ASP A 164 -1.00 -24.54 11.90
N PRO A 165 -0.06 -25.48 12.11
CA PRO A 165 0.77 -26.09 11.06
C PRO A 165 0.07 -26.36 9.72
N GLN A 166 -1.17 -26.88 9.72
CA GLN A 166 -1.87 -27.17 8.45
C GLN A 166 -2.31 -25.89 7.70
N GLU A 167 -2.69 -24.85 8.43
CA GLU A 167 -3.04 -23.55 7.84
C GLU A 167 -1.77 -22.81 7.38
N SER A 168 -0.67 -22.96 8.13
CA SER A 168 0.64 -22.42 7.76
C SER A 168 1.07 -22.92 6.39
N ASP A 169 1.04 -24.23 6.12
CA ASP A 169 1.45 -24.80 4.83
C ASP A 169 0.62 -24.26 3.65
N ARG A 170 -0.69 -24.10 3.85
CA ARG A 170 -1.58 -23.51 2.84
C ARG A 170 -1.21 -22.07 2.54
N TRP A 171 -1.00 -21.26 3.58
CA TRP A 171 -0.66 -19.85 3.42
C TRP A 171 0.74 -19.64 2.84
N GLU A 172 1.70 -20.51 3.17
CA GLU A 172 3.01 -20.52 2.51
C GLU A 172 2.88 -20.71 0.99
N GLN A 173 2.02 -21.64 0.55
CA GLN A 173 1.76 -21.87 -0.87
C GLN A 173 1.12 -20.64 -1.52
N THR A 174 0.09 -20.04 -0.90
CA THR A 174 -0.58 -18.84 -1.42
C THR A 174 0.39 -17.66 -1.56
N ILE A 175 1.21 -17.38 -0.55
CA ILE A 175 2.18 -16.27 -0.59
C ILE A 175 3.22 -16.51 -1.68
N SER A 176 3.67 -17.76 -1.81
CA SER A 176 4.61 -18.15 -2.86
C SER A 176 4.02 -17.90 -4.25
N ASP A 177 2.75 -18.25 -4.47
CA ASP A 177 2.06 -17.98 -5.73
C ASP A 177 1.95 -16.48 -6.03
N LEU A 178 1.52 -15.67 -5.05
CA LEU A 178 1.41 -14.21 -5.19
C LEU A 178 2.77 -13.58 -5.55
N ILE A 179 3.84 -13.93 -4.82
CA ILE A 179 5.20 -13.43 -5.10
C ILE A 179 5.65 -13.84 -6.51
N ASN A 180 5.42 -15.08 -6.92
CA ASN A 180 5.84 -15.56 -8.23
C ASN A 180 5.10 -14.84 -9.36
N ARG A 181 3.80 -14.61 -9.22
CA ARG A 181 3.00 -13.88 -10.20
C ARG A 181 3.42 -12.42 -10.29
N GLU A 182 3.61 -11.74 -9.15
CA GLU A 182 4.09 -10.36 -9.12
C GLU A 182 5.49 -10.24 -9.75
N THR A 183 6.38 -11.21 -9.47
CA THR A 183 7.73 -11.24 -10.05
C THR A 183 7.67 -11.40 -11.57
N ALA A 184 6.87 -12.35 -12.07
CA ALA A 184 6.73 -12.60 -13.50
C ALA A 184 6.17 -11.37 -14.25
N ILE A 185 5.20 -10.66 -13.67
CA ILE A 185 4.67 -9.42 -14.25
C ILE A 185 5.73 -8.32 -14.22
N THR A 186 6.45 -8.17 -13.11
CA THR A 186 7.52 -7.17 -12.97
C THR A 186 8.65 -7.39 -13.98
N GLU A 187 9.08 -8.64 -14.20
CA GLU A 187 10.09 -8.98 -15.20
C GLU A 187 9.62 -8.62 -16.61
N LYS A 188 8.39 -8.98 -16.96
CA LYS A 188 7.78 -8.65 -18.25
C LYS A 188 7.70 -7.14 -18.48
N LEU A 189 7.28 -6.36 -17.47
CA LEU A 189 7.23 -4.90 -17.55
C LEU A 189 8.62 -4.31 -17.73
N ASN A 190 9.63 -4.83 -17.03
CA ASN A 190 11.00 -4.36 -17.16
C ASN A 190 11.58 -4.62 -18.57
N GLU A 191 11.31 -5.80 -19.15
CA GLU A 191 11.69 -6.11 -20.54
C GLU A 191 11.00 -5.17 -21.55
N GLN A 192 9.72 -4.87 -21.35
CA GLN A 192 8.97 -3.92 -22.17
C GLN A 192 9.52 -2.50 -22.05
N HIS A 193 9.79 -2.02 -20.84
CA HIS A 193 10.40 -0.70 -20.63
C HIS A 193 11.79 -0.59 -21.26
N MET A 194 12.60 -1.65 -21.23
CA MET A 194 13.89 -1.66 -21.91
C MET A 194 13.74 -1.64 -23.44
N SER A 195 12.80 -2.42 -23.99
CA SER A 195 12.48 -2.41 -25.41
C SER A 195 11.99 -1.02 -25.86
N ASP A 196 11.12 -0.41 -25.07
CA ASP A 196 10.55 0.90 -25.35
C ASP A 196 11.63 1.98 -25.26
N ALA A 197 12.48 1.98 -24.23
CA ALA A 197 13.60 2.91 -24.09
C ALA A 197 14.61 2.81 -25.25
N LEU A 198 14.84 1.61 -25.79
CA LEU A 198 15.69 1.39 -26.97
C LEU A 198 15.00 1.80 -28.28
N SER A 199 13.66 1.84 -28.31
CA SER A 199 12.85 2.27 -29.46
C SER A 199 12.47 3.76 -29.44
N SER A 200 12.59 4.41 -28.27
CA SER A 200 12.11 5.76 -27.95
C SER A 200 13.15 6.87 -28.19
N ASP A 201 14.23 6.62 -28.93
CA ASP A 201 15.16 7.68 -29.37
C ASP A 201 14.53 8.69 -30.37
N SER A 202 13.20 8.73 -30.50
CA SER A 202 12.49 9.82 -31.15
C SER A 202 11.13 10.10 -30.49
N LEU A 203 11.13 10.95 -29.46
CA LEU A 203 10.53 12.29 -29.53
C LEU A 203 10.69 12.98 -28.17
N ASP A 204 11.58 13.98 -28.14
CA ASP A 204 11.59 15.03 -27.13
C ASP A 204 10.22 15.73 -27.12
N TYR A 205 9.35 15.36 -26.19
CA TYR A 205 8.36 16.29 -25.67
C TYR A 205 8.83 16.74 -24.29
N PHE A 206 9.58 17.85 -24.31
CA PHE A 206 9.80 18.73 -23.18
C PHE A 206 8.50 18.90 -22.36
N THR A 207 8.40 18.23 -21.22
CA THR A 207 7.45 18.60 -20.18
C THR A 207 8.05 19.75 -19.36
N LEU A 208 7.31 20.85 -19.29
CA LEU A 208 7.58 22.16 -18.69
C LEU A 208 7.97 22.18 -17.19
N TRP A 209 8.40 21.08 -16.59
CA TRP A 209 8.62 20.94 -15.14
C TRP A 209 9.96 20.30 -14.73
N GLU A 210 10.99 20.30 -15.59
CA GLU A 210 12.36 20.09 -15.12
C GLU A 210 13.05 21.44 -14.84
N SER A 211 12.97 21.90 -13.59
CA SER A 211 14.09 22.67 -13.01
C SER A 211 14.87 21.72 -12.10
N ARG A 212 15.83 21.01 -12.69
CA ARG A 212 16.87 20.31 -11.92
C ARG A 212 17.78 21.39 -11.30
N ASN A 213 17.84 21.41 -9.97
CA ASN A 213 19.02 21.91 -9.27
C ASN A 213 19.89 20.71 -8.90
#